data_AF-A0A317IRM6-F1
#
_entry.id   AF-A0A317IRM6-F1
#
_cell.length_a   1.000
_cell.length_b   1.000
_cell.length_c   1.000
_cell.angle_alpha   90.00
_cell.angle_beta   90.00
_cell.angle_gamma   90.00
#
_symmetry.space_group_name_H-M   'P 1'
#
loop_
_entity.id
_entity.type
_entity.pdbx_description
1 polymer ?
#
loop_
_entity_poly.entity_id
_entity_poly.type
_entity_poly.pdbx_seq_one_letter_code
_entity_poly.pdbx_strand_id
1 'polypeptide(L)'
;MKDWRNLLFASFGALVLNISGAVAQDSGKEELINKVHEYTHSWWQPLIVKSQMDFDMSSDWWSKMLEQDGWGIKTVSNFAYDLNDFYKRQGLGDLEDIESANNNDRDANRARVESAIENLRNKASFKLATSGVKCDATSFDLCHRYMISIAEFLAKDNWLPKGGEAHITLVLSPTAKSVGVAVNPDGKHFTIDAPANVEVDEWDTKISNGLKRGGQNAL
;
A
#
# COMPACT_ATOMS: atom_id res chain seq x y z
N MET A 1 -30.77 -12.82 -58.58
CA MET A 1 -31.16 -11.40 -58.36
C MET A 1 -31.59 -11.26 -56.91
N LYS A 2 -30.86 -10.43 -56.13
CA LYS A 2 -31.19 -9.85 -54.80
C LYS A 2 -31.59 -10.86 -53.70
N ASP A 3 -30.69 -11.38 -52.86
CA ASP A 3 -29.86 -10.72 -51.84
C ASP A 3 -30.69 -10.06 -50.71
N TRP A 4 -30.90 -10.79 -49.61
CA TRP A 4 -31.52 -10.34 -48.36
C TRP A 4 -30.80 -10.97 -47.15
N ARG A 5 -29.67 -10.35 -46.80
CA ARG A 5 -29.27 -9.94 -45.44
C ARG A 5 -30.04 -10.59 -44.28
N ASN A 6 -29.33 -11.41 -43.48
CA ASN A 6 -29.16 -11.14 -42.05
C ASN A 6 -27.94 -11.89 -41.54
N LEU A 7 -26.86 -11.12 -41.49
CA LEU A 7 -25.59 -11.44 -40.86
C LEU A 7 -25.75 -11.39 -39.34
N LEU A 8 -25.70 -12.54 -38.69
CA LEU A 8 -25.26 -12.63 -37.30
C LEU A 8 -23.73 -12.57 -37.29
N PHE A 9 -23.18 -11.36 -37.33
CA PHE A 9 -21.79 -11.17 -36.92
C PHE A 9 -21.77 -11.10 -35.39
N ALA A 10 -21.51 -12.24 -34.76
CA ALA A 10 -20.98 -12.26 -33.41
C ALA A 10 -19.60 -11.59 -33.46
N SER A 11 -19.50 -10.36 -32.97
CA SER A 11 -18.23 -9.73 -32.65
C SER A 11 -17.60 -10.50 -31.49
N PHE A 12 -16.73 -11.47 -31.80
CA PHE A 12 -15.71 -11.92 -30.87
C PHE A 12 -14.73 -10.75 -30.66
N GLY A 13 -15.08 -9.86 -29.74
CA GLY A 13 -14.13 -8.90 -29.18
C GLY A 13 -13.03 -9.70 -28.50
N ALA A 14 -11.82 -9.60 -29.04
CA ALA A 14 -10.63 -10.21 -28.48
C ALA A 14 -10.45 -9.74 -27.03
N LEU A 15 -10.64 -10.67 -26.09
CA LEU A 15 -10.10 -10.56 -24.74
C LEU A 15 -8.58 -10.63 -24.88
N VAL A 16 -7.92 -9.49 -25.05
CA VAL A 16 -6.48 -9.39 -24.86
C VAL A 16 -6.23 -9.58 -23.37
N LEU A 17 -6.00 -10.83 -23.02
CA LEU A 17 -5.62 -11.30 -21.70
C LEU A 17 -4.32 -10.62 -21.29
N ASN A 18 -4.42 -9.71 -20.33
CA ASN A 18 -3.34 -8.94 -19.70
C ASN A 18 -2.47 -9.83 -18.77
N ILE A 19 -2.09 -11.03 -19.23
CA ILE A 19 -1.46 -12.08 -18.41
C ILE A 19 -0.05 -11.69 -17.98
N SER A 20 0.72 -10.99 -18.82
CA SER A 20 2.10 -10.60 -18.50
C SER A 20 2.20 -9.57 -17.37
N GLY A 21 1.24 -8.64 -17.30
CA GLY A 21 1.19 -7.63 -16.24
C GLY A 21 0.90 -8.24 -14.88
N ALA A 22 -0.10 -9.11 -14.79
CA ALA A 22 -0.48 -9.78 -13.54
C ALA A 22 0.63 -10.70 -13.00
N VAL A 23 1.28 -11.48 -13.87
CA VAL A 23 2.38 -12.38 -13.46
C VAL A 23 3.59 -11.61 -12.92
N ALA A 24 3.89 -10.44 -13.50
CA ALA A 24 4.98 -9.58 -13.00
C ALA A 24 4.66 -8.92 -11.64
N GLN A 25 3.39 -8.56 -11.39
CA GLN A 25 2.98 -8.08 -10.06
C GLN A 25 3.18 -9.17 -8.99
N ASP A 26 2.70 -10.39 -9.28
CA ASP A 26 2.73 -11.48 -8.32
C ASP A 26 4.17 -11.88 -7.97
N SER A 27 5.07 -11.99 -8.96
CA SER A 27 6.46 -12.35 -8.69
C SER A 27 7.21 -11.25 -7.95
N GLY A 28 7.01 -9.97 -8.33
CA GLY A 28 7.65 -8.84 -7.67
C GLY A 28 7.21 -8.68 -6.22
N LYS A 29 5.91 -8.87 -5.96
CA LYS A 29 5.35 -8.83 -4.60
C LYS A 29 5.88 -9.95 -3.72
N GLU A 30 5.94 -11.18 -4.20
CA GLU A 30 6.51 -12.31 -3.43
C GLU A 30 8.01 -12.10 -3.14
N GLU A 31 8.78 -11.57 -4.10
CA GLU A 31 10.19 -11.23 -3.85
C GLU A 31 10.35 -10.12 -2.80
N LEU A 32 9.51 -9.09 -2.85
CA LEU A 32 9.48 -8.02 -1.85
C LEU A 32 9.18 -8.57 -0.45
N ILE A 33 8.19 -9.46 -0.32
CA ILE A 33 7.83 -10.10 0.96
C ILE A 33 9.04 -10.85 1.53
N ASN A 34 9.74 -11.64 0.72
CA ASN A 34 10.93 -12.37 1.15
C ASN A 34 12.06 -11.42 1.57
N LYS A 35 12.33 -10.37 0.80
CA LYS A 35 13.35 -9.37 1.13
C LYS A 35 13.02 -8.59 2.41
N VAL A 36 11.74 -8.28 2.66
CA VAL A 36 11.30 -7.68 3.92
C VAL A 36 11.56 -8.63 5.09
N HIS A 37 11.27 -9.92 4.94
CA HIS A 37 11.59 -10.93 5.96
C HIS A 37 13.10 -11.00 6.22
N GLU A 38 13.93 -11.03 5.17
CA GLU A 38 15.40 -11.04 5.27
C GLU A 38 15.93 -9.78 5.96
N TYR A 39 15.34 -8.61 5.68
CA TYR A 39 15.74 -7.33 6.25
C TYR A 39 15.39 -7.19 7.74
N THR A 40 14.20 -7.66 8.12
CA THR A 40 13.63 -7.43 9.46
C THR A 40 13.85 -8.60 10.42
N HIS A 41 14.06 -9.81 9.89
CA HIS A 41 14.05 -11.07 10.62
C HIS A 41 12.76 -11.31 11.43
N SER A 42 11.63 -10.71 11.05
CA SER A 42 10.31 -10.90 11.67
C SER A 42 9.34 -11.62 10.73
N TRP A 43 8.29 -12.22 11.29
CA TRP A 43 7.18 -12.80 10.54
C TRP A 43 6.07 -11.79 10.28
N TRP A 44 5.80 -10.88 11.22
CA TRP A 44 4.63 -10.02 11.10
C TRP A 44 4.75 -8.94 10.01
N GLN A 45 5.91 -8.31 9.82
CA GLN A 45 6.12 -7.30 8.78
C GLN A 45 5.87 -7.85 7.37
N PRO A 46 6.51 -8.95 6.92
CA PRO A 46 6.24 -9.50 5.59
C PRO A 46 4.78 -9.98 5.43
N LEU A 47 4.13 -10.43 6.49
CA LEU A 47 2.71 -10.82 6.46
C LEU A 47 1.76 -9.61 6.33
N ILE A 48 2.08 -8.45 6.92
CA ILE A 48 1.38 -7.18 6.66
C ILE A 48 1.53 -6.80 5.19
N VAL A 49 2.76 -6.83 4.65
CA VAL A 49 3.03 -6.52 3.23
C VAL A 49 2.22 -7.44 2.32
N LYS A 50 2.16 -8.72 2.64
CA LYS A 50 1.38 -9.71 1.89
C LYS A 50 -0.12 -9.39 1.88
N SER A 51 -0.69 -9.15 3.06
CA SER A 51 -2.15 -9.18 3.27
C SER A 51 -2.84 -7.82 3.15
N GLN A 52 -2.11 -6.73 3.43
CA GLN A 52 -2.65 -5.38 3.62
C GLN A 52 -2.03 -4.36 2.66
N MET A 53 -0.93 -4.68 1.99
CA MET A 53 -0.33 -3.82 0.97
C MET A 53 -0.58 -4.37 -0.44
N ASP A 54 -1.06 -3.51 -1.32
CA ASP A 54 -1.29 -3.80 -2.73
C ASP A 54 -0.46 -2.87 -3.61
N PHE A 55 0.08 -3.42 -4.69
CA PHE A 55 1.03 -2.72 -5.56
C PHE A 55 0.59 -2.90 -7.00
N ASP A 56 0.27 -1.80 -7.65
CA ASP A 56 -0.03 -1.72 -9.08
C ASP A 56 1.06 -0.88 -9.75
N MET A 57 2.17 -1.56 -10.08
CA MET A 57 3.40 -0.91 -10.53
C MET A 57 4.04 -1.61 -11.73
N SER A 58 4.63 -0.89 -12.66
CA SER A 58 5.35 -1.52 -13.79
C SER A 58 6.63 -2.25 -13.36
N SER A 59 7.20 -3.05 -14.26
CA SER A 59 8.40 -3.86 -13.98
C SER A 59 9.66 -3.05 -13.62
N ASP A 60 9.76 -1.81 -14.11
CA ASP A 60 10.83 -0.88 -13.74
C ASP A 60 10.74 -0.44 -12.28
N TRP A 61 9.53 -0.17 -11.78
CA TRP A 61 9.27 0.08 -10.36
C TRP A 61 9.62 -1.12 -9.48
N TRP A 62 9.23 -2.33 -9.88
CA TRP A 62 9.63 -3.54 -9.15
C TRP A 62 11.14 -3.70 -9.09
N SER A 63 11.81 -3.51 -10.23
CA SER A 63 13.28 -3.57 -10.30
C SER A 63 13.92 -2.57 -9.33
N LYS A 64 13.38 -1.35 -9.24
CA LYS A 64 13.87 -0.29 -8.36
C LYS A 64 13.58 -0.57 -6.87
N MET A 65 12.37 -1.04 -6.55
CA MET A 65 11.95 -1.39 -5.18
C MET A 65 12.79 -2.52 -4.57
N LEU A 66 13.29 -3.43 -5.41
CA LEU A 66 14.02 -4.63 -5.02
C LEU A 66 15.55 -4.47 -5.07
N GLU A 67 16.05 -3.27 -5.40
CA GLU A 67 17.48 -2.95 -5.44
C GLU A 67 18.18 -3.24 -4.09
N GLN A 68 19.49 -3.50 -4.17
CA GLN A 68 20.30 -3.88 -3.01
C GLN A 68 20.56 -2.74 -2.03
N ASP A 69 20.40 -1.48 -2.44
CA ASP A 69 20.49 -0.34 -1.52
C ASP A 69 19.40 -0.39 -0.43
N GLY A 70 18.35 -1.18 -0.68
CA GLY A 70 17.31 -1.54 0.25
C GLY A 70 16.32 -0.43 0.52
N TRP A 71 16.30 0.66 -0.25
CA TRP A 71 15.44 1.79 0.08
C TRP A 71 13.94 1.46 -0.05
N GLY A 72 13.55 0.74 -1.10
CA GLY A 72 12.20 0.21 -1.27
C GLY A 72 11.80 -0.78 -0.17
N ILE A 73 12.69 -1.73 0.10
CA ILE A 73 12.51 -2.75 1.14
C ILE A 73 12.33 -2.09 2.51
N LYS A 74 13.20 -1.13 2.87
CA LYS A 74 13.15 -0.39 4.14
C LYS A 74 11.87 0.42 4.27
N THR A 75 11.44 1.10 3.20
CA THR A 75 10.23 1.93 3.23
C THR A 75 8.99 1.08 3.45
N VAL A 76 8.87 -0.05 2.77
CA VAL A 76 7.76 -0.98 2.94
C VAL A 76 7.79 -1.64 4.34
N SER A 77 8.99 -2.00 4.82
CA SER A 77 9.17 -2.58 6.17
C SER A 77 8.78 -1.59 7.27
N ASN A 78 9.15 -0.31 7.13
CA ASN A 78 8.79 0.75 8.07
C ASN A 78 7.29 1.08 7.98
N PHE A 79 6.70 1.09 6.78
CA PHE A 79 5.26 1.25 6.63
C PHE A 79 4.52 0.12 7.37
N ALA A 80 4.97 -1.13 7.22
CA ALA A 80 4.38 -2.25 7.94
C ALA A 80 4.49 -2.05 9.46
N TYR A 81 5.60 -1.50 9.95
CA TYR A 81 5.78 -1.13 11.35
C TYR A 81 4.76 -0.10 11.82
N ASP A 82 4.60 1.00 11.08
CA ASP A 82 3.64 2.04 11.42
C ASP A 82 2.18 1.53 11.38
N LEU A 83 1.88 0.52 10.54
CA LEU A 83 0.59 -0.17 10.58
C LEU A 83 0.41 -1.00 11.86
N ASN A 84 1.46 -1.66 12.38
CA ASN A 84 1.39 -2.33 13.68
C ASN A 84 1.13 -1.32 14.81
N ASP A 85 1.82 -0.18 14.80
CA ASP A 85 1.57 0.88 15.78
C ASP A 85 0.12 1.35 15.71
N PHE A 86 -0.41 1.61 14.51
CA PHE A 86 -1.82 1.93 14.30
C PHE A 86 -2.76 0.88 14.93
N TYR A 87 -2.50 -0.42 14.77
CA TYR A 87 -3.30 -1.48 15.38
C TYR A 87 -3.22 -1.48 16.90
N LYS A 88 -2.01 -1.33 17.45
CA LYS A 88 -1.75 -1.26 18.90
C LYS A 88 -2.56 -0.15 19.55
N ARG A 89 -2.56 1.03 18.94
CA ARG A 89 -3.30 2.21 19.44
C ARG A 89 -4.80 2.05 19.39
N GLN A 90 -5.31 1.29 18.43
CA GLN A 90 -6.73 0.92 18.39
C GLN A 90 -7.11 -0.17 19.40
N GLY A 91 -6.16 -0.66 20.20
CA GLY A 91 -6.37 -1.74 21.16
C GLY A 91 -6.57 -3.10 20.49
N LEU A 92 -6.11 -3.25 19.24
CA LEU A 92 -6.29 -4.49 18.46
C LEU A 92 -5.19 -5.52 18.69
N GLY A 93 -4.12 -5.14 19.39
CA GLY A 93 -2.98 -5.99 19.73
C GLY A 93 -1.66 -5.41 19.22
N ASP A 94 -0.57 -6.01 19.69
CA ASP A 94 0.79 -5.67 19.27
C ASP A 94 1.42 -6.93 18.66
N LEU A 95 1.66 -6.91 17.34
CA LEU A 95 2.19 -8.06 16.62
C LEU A 95 3.63 -8.38 17.02
N GLU A 96 4.41 -7.37 17.43
CA GLU A 96 5.78 -7.55 17.92
C GLU A 96 5.77 -8.29 19.27
N ASP A 97 4.87 -7.91 20.18
CA ASP A 97 4.68 -8.61 21.46
C ASP A 97 4.17 -10.05 21.25
N ILE A 98 3.28 -10.27 20.29
CA ILE A 98 2.77 -11.61 19.97
C ILE A 98 3.89 -12.50 19.44
N GLU A 99 4.71 -11.98 18.52
CA GLU A 99 5.82 -12.73 17.91
C GLU A 99 6.93 -13.05 18.92
N SER A 100 7.27 -12.09 19.78
CA SER A 100 8.36 -12.20 20.75
C SER A 100 7.98 -12.93 22.05
N ALA A 101 6.71 -13.33 22.20
CA ALA A 101 6.23 -14.10 23.35
C ALA A 101 6.99 -15.43 23.54
N ASN A 102 6.88 -16.04 24.73
CA ASN A 102 7.44 -17.37 25.02
C ASN A 102 8.95 -17.49 24.74
N ASN A 103 9.76 -16.61 25.34
CA ASN A 103 11.21 -16.57 25.16
C ASN A 103 11.67 -16.27 23.71
N ASN A 104 10.90 -15.46 22.97
CA ASN A 104 11.23 -15.05 21.60
C ASN A 104 11.34 -16.22 20.62
N ASP A 105 10.56 -17.29 20.83
CA ASP A 105 10.40 -18.38 19.86
C ASP A 105 9.45 -17.93 18.74
N ARG A 106 10.00 -17.14 17.80
CA ARG A 106 9.25 -16.49 16.70
C ARG A 106 8.55 -17.51 15.82
N ASP A 107 9.18 -18.66 15.59
CA ASP A 107 8.63 -19.72 14.75
C ASP A 107 7.44 -20.40 15.42
N ALA A 108 7.51 -20.68 16.73
CA ALA A 108 6.38 -21.21 17.48
C ALA A 108 5.20 -20.22 17.54
N ASN A 109 5.46 -18.91 17.51
CA ASN A 109 4.41 -17.89 17.54
C ASN A 109 3.86 -17.50 16.17
N ARG A 110 4.46 -17.98 15.07
CA ARG A 110 4.05 -17.60 13.71
C ARG A 110 2.55 -17.77 13.44
N ALA A 111 1.95 -18.89 13.84
CA ALA A 111 0.52 -19.12 13.64
C ALA A 111 -0.37 -18.09 14.38
N ARG A 112 0.10 -17.59 15.54
CA ARG A 112 -0.60 -16.55 16.30
C ARG A 112 -0.49 -15.20 15.60
N VAL A 113 0.68 -14.89 15.05
CA VAL A 113 0.89 -13.69 14.21
C VAL A 113 0.01 -13.73 12.98
N GLU A 114 -0.02 -14.84 12.25
CA GLU A 114 -0.87 -15.03 11.06
C GLU A 114 -2.36 -14.79 11.41
N SER A 115 -2.86 -15.40 12.50
CA SER A 115 -4.23 -15.21 12.96
C SER A 115 -4.52 -13.75 13.37
N ALA A 116 -3.58 -13.09 14.04
CA ALA A 116 -3.73 -11.68 14.39
C ALA A 116 -3.83 -10.81 13.14
N ILE A 117 -2.97 -11.02 12.14
CA ILE A 117 -2.98 -10.27 10.87
C ILE A 117 -4.28 -10.48 10.09
N GLU A 118 -4.83 -11.70 10.06
CA GLU A 118 -6.14 -11.96 9.44
C GLU A 118 -7.25 -11.11 10.07
N ASN A 119 -7.25 -10.95 11.40
CA ASN A 119 -8.20 -10.09 12.10
C ASN A 119 -8.01 -8.59 11.78
N LEU A 120 -6.77 -8.19 11.52
CA LEU A 120 -6.38 -6.80 11.24
C LEU A 120 -6.57 -6.41 9.77
N ARG A 121 -6.72 -7.38 8.86
CA ARG A 121 -6.78 -7.13 7.41
C ARG A 121 -7.87 -6.14 7.00
N ASN A 122 -9.00 -6.13 7.71
CA ASN A 122 -10.11 -5.24 7.42
C ASN A 122 -9.99 -3.87 8.13
N LYS A 123 -8.90 -3.61 8.86
CA LYS A 123 -8.70 -2.39 9.66
C LYS A 123 -7.81 -1.38 8.98
N ALA A 124 -6.79 -1.82 8.26
CA ALA A 124 -6.06 -0.94 7.39
C ALA A 124 -5.55 -1.67 6.16
N SER A 125 -5.46 -0.92 5.07
CA SER A 125 -4.80 -1.36 3.86
C SER A 125 -4.14 -0.18 3.16
N PHE A 126 -3.05 -0.46 2.46
CA PHE A 126 -2.37 0.51 1.63
C PHE A 126 -2.32 -0.01 0.19
N LYS A 127 -2.64 0.84 -0.78
CA LYS A 127 -2.44 0.56 -2.20
C LYS A 127 -1.54 1.62 -2.81
N LEU A 128 -0.53 1.20 -3.56
CA LEU A 128 0.28 2.07 -4.42
C LEU A 128 -0.08 1.80 -5.88
N ALA A 129 -0.41 2.85 -6.63
CA ALA A 129 -0.62 2.80 -8.07
C ALA A 129 0.32 3.77 -8.78
N THR A 130 1.10 3.27 -9.74
CA THR A 130 2.08 4.06 -10.52
C THR A 130 1.81 4.00 -12.02
N SER A 131 0.58 3.67 -12.44
CA SER A 131 0.21 3.51 -13.85
C SER A 131 0.55 4.76 -14.68
N GLY A 132 1.36 4.58 -15.73
CA GLY A 132 1.77 5.67 -16.61
C GLY A 132 2.89 6.57 -16.06
N VAL A 133 3.46 6.25 -14.89
CA VAL A 133 4.62 6.93 -14.32
C VAL A 133 5.89 6.13 -14.61
N LYS A 134 6.84 6.74 -15.32
CA LYS A 134 8.18 6.17 -15.49
C LYS A 134 8.90 6.15 -14.14
N CYS A 135 9.51 5.02 -13.78
CA CYS A 135 10.34 4.95 -12.58
C CYS A 135 11.71 5.60 -12.85
N ASP A 136 11.95 6.79 -12.30
CA ASP A 136 13.27 7.41 -12.21
C ASP A 136 13.60 7.82 -10.77
N ALA A 137 14.78 8.42 -10.55
CA ALA A 137 15.23 8.79 -9.21
C ALA A 137 14.27 9.79 -8.52
N THR A 138 13.66 10.70 -9.28
CA THR A 138 12.76 11.71 -8.73
C THR A 138 11.42 11.07 -8.35
N SER A 139 10.83 10.30 -9.27
CA SER A 139 9.56 9.64 -8.98
C SER A 139 9.67 8.64 -7.84
N PHE A 140 10.79 7.92 -7.78
CA PHE A 140 11.05 6.95 -6.73
C PHE A 140 11.22 7.64 -5.36
N ASP A 141 12.04 8.69 -5.25
CA ASP A 141 12.18 9.48 -4.02
C ASP A 141 10.84 10.02 -3.53
N LEU A 142 10.08 10.68 -4.41
CA LEU A 142 8.78 11.24 -4.06
C LEU A 142 7.81 10.17 -3.59
N CYS A 143 7.75 9.02 -4.27
CA CYS A 143 6.95 7.88 -3.83
C CYS A 143 7.26 7.48 -2.39
N HIS A 144 8.54 7.36 -2.05
CA HIS A 144 8.99 6.92 -0.74
C HIS A 144 8.62 7.94 0.33
N ARG A 145 8.83 9.22 0.05
CA ARG A 145 8.49 10.32 0.96
C ARG A 145 6.99 10.40 1.21
N TYR A 146 6.16 10.21 0.18
CA TYR A 146 4.70 10.13 0.36
C TYR A 146 4.31 8.92 1.21
N MET A 147 4.87 7.73 0.93
CA MET A 147 4.61 6.53 1.71
C MET A 147 4.96 6.71 3.19
N ILE A 148 6.14 7.25 3.48
CA ILE A 148 6.60 7.54 4.85
C ILE A 148 5.65 8.52 5.54
N SER A 149 5.31 9.64 4.88
CA SER A 149 4.42 10.64 5.46
C SER A 149 3.02 10.09 5.77
N ILE A 150 2.50 9.21 4.93
CA ILE A 150 1.23 8.51 5.15
C ILE A 150 1.36 7.56 6.35
N ALA A 151 2.37 6.71 6.37
CA ALA A 151 2.59 5.71 7.40
C ALA A 151 2.74 6.37 8.79
N GLU A 152 3.64 7.35 8.90
CA GLU A 152 3.85 8.13 10.11
C GLU A 152 2.56 8.84 10.55
N PHE A 153 1.74 9.30 9.61
CA PHE A 153 0.45 9.91 9.95
C PHE A 153 -0.51 8.90 10.58
N LEU A 154 -0.62 7.69 10.04
CA LEU A 154 -1.46 6.63 10.60
C LEU A 154 -1.01 6.24 12.01
N ALA A 155 0.30 6.30 12.29
CA ALA A 155 0.88 5.95 13.58
C ALA A 155 0.79 7.07 14.66
N LYS A 156 0.26 8.28 14.39
CA LYS A 156 0.29 9.47 15.30
C LYS A 156 -0.84 9.58 16.34
N ASP A 157 -0.50 9.84 17.62
CA ASP A 157 -1.30 9.60 18.87
C ASP A 157 -2.67 10.21 19.00
N ASN A 158 -3.05 11.11 18.11
CA ASN A 158 -4.29 11.87 18.24
C ASN A 158 -5.26 11.69 17.06
N TRP A 159 -4.93 10.88 16.05
CA TRP A 159 -5.83 10.66 14.92
C TRP A 159 -6.37 9.23 14.89
N LEU A 160 -7.69 9.11 14.69
CA LEU A 160 -8.36 7.86 14.39
C LEU A 160 -9.33 8.06 13.20
N PRO A 161 -9.31 7.15 12.20
CA PRO A 161 -10.26 7.22 11.10
C PRO A 161 -11.68 6.88 11.58
N LYS A 162 -12.70 7.32 10.85
CA LYS A 162 -14.08 7.01 11.18
C LYS A 162 -14.31 5.50 11.17
N GLY A 163 -14.79 4.95 12.29
CA GLY A 163 -15.04 3.51 12.42
C GLY A 163 -13.78 2.66 12.59
N GLY A 164 -12.61 3.26 12.84
CA GLY A 164 -11.37 2.53 13.12
C GLY A 164 -10.76 1.84 11.89
N GLU A 165 -11.14 2.24 10.68
CA GLU A 165 -10.69 1.64 9.43
C GLU A 165 -10.02 2.68 8.53
N ALA A 166 -8.80 2.40 8.06
CA ALA A 166 -8.04 3.27 7.16
C ALA A 166 -7.57 2.52 5.91
N HIS A 167 -8.29 2.72 4.80
CA HIS A 167 -7.95 2.15 3.51
C HIS A 167 -7.39 3.25 2.59
N ILE A 168 -6.06 3.30 2.48
CA ILE A 168 -5.36 4.35 1.74
C ILE A 168 -4.97 3.86 0.35
N THR A 169 -5.24 4.66 -0.67
CA THR A 169 -4.68 4.48 -2.02
C THR A 169 -3.82 5.69 -2.37
N LEU A 170 -2.53 5.49 -2.59
CA LEU A 170 -1.61 6.47 -3.16
C LEU A 170 -1.52 6.25 -4.67
N VAL A 171 -1.91 7.26 -5.45
CA VAL A 171 -1.77 7.29 -6.90
C VAL A 171 -0.68 8.28 -7.24
N LEU A 172 0.40 7.79 -7.85
CA LEU A 172 1.38 8.66 -8.48
C LEU A 172 0.92 9.01 -9.87
N SER A 173 0.87 10.31 -10.16
CA SER A 173 0.37 10.81 -11.44
C SER A 173 1.42 11.68 -12.14
N PRO A 174 1.68 11.46 -13.44
CA PRO A 174 2.58 12.31 -14.21
C PRO A 174 1.96 13.69 -14.53
N THR A 175 0.65 13.83 -14.35
CA THR A 175 -0.12 15.05 -14.67
C THR A 175 -0.60 15.82 -13.45
N ALA A 176 -0.54 15.22 -12.25
CA ALA A 176 -0.87 15.91 -11.02
C ALA A 176 0.09 17.09 -10.79
N LYS A 177 -0.48 18.25 -10.44
CA LYS A 177 0.26 19.50 -10.19
C LYS A 177 0.33 19.87 -8.71
N SER A 178 -0.36 19.12 -7.86
CA SER A 178 -0.39 19.27 -6.41
C SER A 178 -0.78 17.92 -5.81
N VAL A 179 -0.50 17.73 -4.52
CA VAL A 179 -1.11 16.64 -3.76
C VAL A 179 -2.58 16.95 -3.49
N GLY A 180 -3.45 16.00 -3.78
CA GLY A 180 -4.88 16.03 -3.45
C GLY A 180 -5.26 14.80 -2.63
N VAL A 181 -6.09 15.00 -1.61
CA VAL A 181 -6.66 13.90 -0.81
C VAL A 181 -8.17 13.92 -0.92
N ALA A 182 -8.74 12.84 -1.43
CA ALA A 182 -10.17 12.57 -1.42
C ALA A 182 -10.50 11.59 -0.28
N VAL A 183 -11.60 11.85 0.42
CA VAL A 183 -12.13 10.97 1.47
C VAL A 183 -13.50 10.52 1.03
N ASN A 184 -13.72 9.20 0.99
CA ASN A 184 -15.03 8.67 0.65
C ASN A 184 -16.07 9.02 1.73
N PRO A 185 -17.37 9.04 1.41
CA PRO A 185 -18.43 9.35 2.37
C PRO A 185 -18.46 8.44 3.61
N ASP A 186 -17.88 7.23 3.52
CA ASP A 186 -17.73 6.31 4.65
C ASP A 186 -16.74 6.80 5.71
N GLY A 187 -15.83 7.71 5.36
CA GLY A 187 -14.74 8.20 6.22
C GLY A 187 -13.63 7.17 6.46
N LYS A 188 -13.58 6.09 5.67
CA LYS A 188 -12.68 4.96 5.82
C LYS A 188 -11.71 4.81 4.65
N HIS A 189 -12.15 5.20 3.45
CA HIS A 189 -11.34 5.12 2.24
C HIS A 189 -10.80 6.48 1.84
N PHE A 190 -9.50 6.53 1.58
CA PHE A 190 -8.76 7.74 1.25
C PHE A 190 -8.00 7.52 -0.05
N THR A 191 -8.09 8.47 -0.97
CA THR A 191 -7.30 8.48 -2.19
C THR A 191 -6.41 9.71 -2.21
N ILE A 192 -5.10 9.48 -2.31
CA ILE A 192 -4.08 10.52 -2.39
C ILE A 192 -3.56 10.51 -3.82
N ASP A 193 -3.90 11.55 -4.58
CA ASP A 193 -3.31 11.80 -5.92
C ASP A 193 -2.11 12.72 -5.74
N ALA A 194 -0.93 12.26 -6.14
CA ALA A 194 0.33 12.94 -5.89
C ALA A 194 1.18 13.09 -7.17
N PRO A 195 1.85 14.23 -7.36
CA PRO A 195 2.76 14.42 -8.48
C PRO A 195 3.93 13.44 -8.42
N ALA A 196 4.19 12.77 -9.54
CA ALA A 196 5.30 11.83 -9.66
C ALA A 196 6.63 12.50 -10.03
N ASN A 197 6.60 13.63 -10.73
CA ASN A 197 7.80 14.16 -11.42
C ASN A 197 8.31 15.47 -10.82
N VAL A 198 7.63 16.02 -9.82
CA VAL A 198 7.95 17.32 -9.24
C VAL A 198 7.53 17.35 -7.78
N GLU A 199 8.45 17.78 -6.93
CA GLU A 199 8.10 18.11 -5.55
C GLU A 199 7.26 19.38 -5.54
N VAL A 200 6.13 19.34 -4.85
CA VAL A 200 5.26 20.50 -4.68
C VAL A 200 5.35 21.01 -3.26
N ASP A 201 5.32 22.34 -3.10
CA ASP A 201 5.38 22.95 -1.78
C ASP A 201 4.28 22.40 -0.85
N GLU A 202 4.67 22.18 0.41
CA GLU A 202 3.80 21.72 1.50
C GLU A 202 3.05 20.41 1.20
N TRP A 203 3.63 19.53 0.37
CA TRP A 203 3.02 18.25 0.01
C TRP A 203 2.64 17.41 1.24
N ASP A 204 3.48 17.40 2.27
CA ASP A 204 3.32 16.66 3.52
C ASP A 204 2.15 17.21 4.35
N THR A 205 2.04 18.53 4.44
CA THR A 205 0.96 19.24 5.11
C THR A 205 -0.37 18.99 4.39
N LYS A 206 -0.36 18.93 3.05
CA LYS A 206 -1.54 18.58 2.25
C LYS A 206 -2.00 17.14 2.49
N ILE A 207 -1.09 16.17 2.61
CA ILE A 207 -1.42 14.80 3.01
C ILE A 207 -2.05 14.80 4.40
N SER A 208 -1.36 15.37 5.39
CA SER A 208 -1.80 15.40 6.79
C SER A 208 -3.17 16.06 6.96
N ASN A 209 -3.37 17.27 6.44
CA ASN A 209 -4.66 17.96 6.51
C ASN A 209 -5.75 17.23 5.72
N GLY A 210 -5.38 16.61 4.60
CA GLY A 210 -6.26 15.79 3.80
C GLY A 210 -6.83 14.61 4.57
N LEU A 211 -5.96 13.83 5.21
CA LEU A 211 -6.31 12.66 6.02
C LEU A 211 -7.08 13.03 7.29
N LYS A 212 -6.73 14.14 7.95
CA LYS A 212 -7.46 14.67 9.12
C LYS A 212 -8.95 14.89 8.85
N ARG A 213 -9.35 15.24 7.62
CA ARG A 213 -10.77 15.44 7.27
C ARG A 213 -11.62 14.17 7.35
N GLY A 214 -11.01 12.99 7.21
CA GLY A 214 -11.71 11.70 7.30
C GLY A 214 -11.65 11.04 8.69
N GLY A 215 -10.97 11.67 9.65
CA GLY A 215 -10.85 11.15 11.00
C GLY A 215 -11.48 12.03 12.05
N GLN A 216 -11.40 11.55 13.28
CA GLN A 216 -11.72 12.29 14.49
C GLN A 216 -10.44 12.45 15.30
N ASN A 217 -10.30 13.56 16.01
CA ASN A 217 -9.28 13.63 17.05
C ASN A 217 -9.68 12.64 18.15
N ALA A 218 -8.77 11.74 18.55
CA ALA A 218 -8.99 10.91 19.72
C ALA A 218 -9.18 11.83 20.95
N LEU A 219 -10.27 11.62 21.69
CA LEU A 219 -10.61 12.35 22.92
C LEU A 219 -9.62 12.05 24.04
#